data_AF-A0A2P2J7U9-F1
#
_entry.id   AF-A0A2P2J7U9-F1
#
_cell.length_a   1.000
_cell.length_b   1.000
_cell.length_c   1.000
_cell.angle_alpha   90.00
_cell.angle_beta   90.00
_cell.angle_gamma   90.00
#
_symmetry.space_group_name_H-M   'P 1'
#
loop_
_entity.id
_entity.type
_entity.pdbx_description
1 polymer ?
#
loop_
_entity_poly.entity_id
_entity_poly.type
_entity_poly.pdbx_seq_one_letter_code
_entity_poly.pdbx_strand_id
1 'polypeptide(L)'
;MKPHRAQVSGPFTMMKPSDFKDSRLRHISEQSVFQVHERDGSASIPRWPWFVFLSGAMGCLICSSLSHLLACHSKRFNLFFWRLDYAGISLMIVCSFFAPIYYAFYCNPHWQLIYLTSITVLGILAIITLLAPAFSSSRYRPFRAILFLVMGFSGVIPAAHAVILHWGQPHVFVSIGYELVMAVLYAAGTGFYVSRIPERWKPGAFDIAGHSHQIFHVFVVLAALAHSAASLIILDFRQRSACAR
;
A
#
# COMPACT_ATOMS: atom_id res chain seq x y z
N MET A 1 74.55 -2.88 66.87
CA MET A 1 74.62 -3.90 65.80
C MET A 1 73.19 -4.09 65.27
N LYS A 2 72.86 -3.52 64.10
CA LYS A 2 71.52 -3.62 63.45
C LYS A 2 71.52 -4.81 62.47
N PRO A 3 70.50 -5.68 62.43
CA PRO A 3 70.41 -6.70 61.40
C PRO A 3 69.67 -6.21 60.15
N HIS A 4 70.11 -6.74 59.01
CA HIS A 4 69.69 -6.40 57.65
C HIS A 4 68.30 -6.92 57.29
N ARG A 5 67.61 -6.11 56.48
CA ARG A 5 66.30 -6.30 55.84
C ARG A 5 66.45 -7.19 54.59
N ALA A 6 65.67 -8.26 54.50
CA ALA A 6 65.41 -8.97 53.24
C ALA A 6 63.99 -8.62 52.78
N GLN A 7 63.83 -8.12 51.56
CA GLN A 7 62.54 -7.78 50.96
C GLN A 7 62.50 -8.37 49.54
N VAL A 8 61.64 -9.37 49.34
CA VAL A 8 61.33 -10.00 48.04
C VAL A 8 60.15 -9.26 47.42
N SER A 9 60.24 -8.93 46.13
CA SER A 9 59.22 -8.20 45.37
C SER A 9 58.85 -9.00 44.12
N GLY A 10 57.56 -9.22 43.87
CA GLY A 10 57.03 -9.72 42.57
C GLY A 10 55.78 -10.59 42.70
N PRO A 11 54.74 -10.45 41.84
CA PRO A 11 53.35 -10.62 42.23
C PRO A 11 52.78 -12.03 41.97
N PHE A 12 52.03 -12.56 42.94
CA PHE A 12 51.09 -13.66 42.74
C PHE A 12 49.70 -13.07 42.43
N THR A 13 49.35 -12.99 41.16
CA THR A 13 47.98 -12.66 40.74
C THR A 13 47.15 -13.94 40.74
N MET A 14 46.29 -14.07 41.74
CA MET A 14 45.32 -15.17 41.89
C MET A 14 44.22 -15.01 40.82
N MET A 15 44.12 -15.96 39.89
CA MET A 15 43.11 -15.99 38.84
C MET A 15 41.72 -16.22 39.48
N LYS A 16 40.79 -15.27 39.32
CA LYS A 16 39.45 -15.34 39.91
C LYS A 16 38.55 -16.34 39.14
N PRO A 17 37.69 -17.11 39.83
CA PRO A 17 36.74 -18.06 39.20
C PRO A 17 35.66 -17.42 38.31
N SER A 18 35.64 -16.10 38.18
CA SER A 18 34.65 -15.34 37.39
C SER A 18 34.99 -15.30 35.89
N ASP A 19 36.25 -15.49 35.48
CA ASP A 19 36.65 -15.31 34.09
C ASP A 19 36.20 -16.45 33.16
N PHE A 20 36.11 -17.69 33.67
CA PHE A 20 35.80 -18.85 32.82
C PHE A 20 34.32 -18.94 32.41
N LYS A 21 33.40 -18.40 33.24
CA LYS A 21 31.97 -18.33 32.92
C LYS A 21 31.69 -17.23 31.90
N ASP A 22 32.43 -16.12 31.96
CA ASP A 22 32.23 -14.98 31.09
C ASP A 22 32.65 -15.31 29.64
N SER A 23 33.75 -16.04 29.42
CA SER A 23 34.18 -16.42 28.07
C SER A 23 33.18 -17.34 27.35
N ARG A 24 32.58 -18.31 28.07
CA ARG A 24 31.54 -19.18 27.48
C ARG A 24 30.23 -18.46 27.25
N LEU A 25 29.81 -17.59 28.18
CA LEU A 25 28.62 -16.77 27.99
C LEU A 25 28.80 -15.77 26.86
N ARG A 26 29.99 -15.20 26.68
CA ARG A 26 30.34 -14.36 25.53
C ARG A 26 30.35 -15.15 24.24
N HIS A 27 30.89 -16.37 24.20
CA HIS A 27 30.82 -17.20 22.99
C HIS A 27 29.40 -17.64 22.66
N ILE A 28 28.56 -17.97 23.66
CA ILE A 28 27.14 -18.28 23.45
C ILE A 28 26.37 -17.03 23.04
N SER A 29 26.66 -15.88 23.65
CA SER A 29 26.07 -14.59 23.30
C SER A 29 26.48 -14.17 21.90
N GLU A 30 27.75 -14.27 21.53
CA GLU A 30 28.25 -13.98 20.18
C GLU A 30 27.70 -14.97 19.17
N GLN A 31 27.66 -16.28 19.43
CA GLN A 31 27.02 -17.25 18.53
C GLN A 31 25.51 -17.02 18.39
N SER A 32 24.82 -16.63 19.46
CA SER A 32 23.39 -16.29 19.42
C SER A 32 23.14 -14.96 18.72
N VAL A 33 24.01 -13.96 18.90
CA VAL A 33 23.94 -12.67 18.22
C VAL A 33 24.31 -12.84 16.75
N PHE A 34 25.31 -13.65 16.40
CA PHE A 34 25.64 -13.98 15.01
C PHE A 34 24.56 -14.81 14.34
N GLN A 35 23.94 -15.78 15.05
CA GLN A 35 22.78 -16.52 14.53
C GLN A 35 21.53 -15.64 14.41
N VAL A 36 21.31 -14.70 15.32
CA VAL A 36 20.21 -13.72 15.23
C VAL A 36 20.47 -12.74 14.09
N HIS A 37 21.72 -12.32 13.89
CA HIS A 37 22.11 -11.43 12.80
C HIS A 37 22.11 -12.11 11.43
N GLU A 38 22.42 -13.42 11.35
CA GLU A 38 22.19 -14.22 10.15
C GLU A 38 20.70 -14.52 9.92
N ARG A 39 19.88 -14.61 10.98
CA ARG A 39 18.42 -14.73 10.84
C ARG A 39 17.76 -13.42 10.38
N ASP A 40 18.36 -12.27 10.70
CA ASP A 40 18.05 -10.94 10.14
C ASP A 40 18.74 -10.67 8.78
N GLY A 41 19.53 -11.61 8.28
CA GLY A 41 20.08 -11.63 6.93
C GLY A 41 19.04 -11.92 5.84
N SER A 42 17.76 -12.07 6.21
CA SER A 42 16.65 -11.94 5.26
C SER A 42 16.54 -10.48 4.89
N ALA A 43 17.06 -10.09 3.73
CA ALA A 43 16.96 -8.74 3.19
C ALA A 43 15.54 -8.19 3.42
N SER A 44 15.40 -7.25 4.36
CA SER A 44 14.09 -6.80 4.82
C SER A 44 13.33 -6.17 3.66
N ILE A 45 12.23 -6.81 3.25
CA ILE A 45 11.43 -6.34 2.11
C ILE A 45 10.90 -4.92 2.40
N PRO A 46 11.15 -3.93 1.53
CA PRO A 46 10.74 -2.56 1.78
C PRO A 46 9.22 -2.38 1.91
N ARG A 47 8.79 -1.60 2.91
CA ARG A 47 7.37 -1.32 3.19
C ARG A 47 6.83 -0.03 2.56
N TRP A 48 7.70 0.75 1.90
CA TRP A 48 7.30 2.01 1.24
C TRP A 48 6.14 1.86 0.23
N PRO A 49 6.00 0.76 -0.55
CA PRO A 49 4.88 0.63 -1.50
C PRO A 49 3.52 0.62 -0.81
N TRP A 50 3.45 -0.01 0.37
CA TRP A 50 2.24 -0.03 1.17
C TRP A 50 1.89 1.34 1.75
N PHE A 51 2.89 2.12 2.17
CA PHE A 51 2.68 3.50 2.59
C PHE A 51 2.25 4.43 1.43
N VAL A 52 2.70 4.16 0.20
CA VAL A 52 2.21 4.87 -0.99
C VAL A 52 0.72 4.62 -1.18
N PHE A 53 0.28 3.36 -1.11
CA PHE A 53 -1.15 3.02 -1.13
C PHE A 53 -1.93 3.75 -0.03
N LEU A 54 -1.48 3.67 1.22
CA LEU A 54 -2.16 4.35 2.33
C LEU A 54 -2.26 5.86 2.12
N SER A 55 -1.17 6.49 1.68
CA SER A 55 -1.13 7.94 1.43
C SER A 55 -2.11 8.32 0.31
N GLY A 56 -2.19 7.51 -0.75
CA GLY A 56 -3.17 7.73 -1.83
C GLY A 56 -4.62 7.55 -1.38
N ALA A 57 -4.90 6.52 -0.57
CA ALA A 57 -6.23 6.29 0.01
C ALA A 57 -6.65 7.43 0.94
N MET A 58 -5.77 7.84 1.86
CA MET A 58 -6.01 8.99 2.74
C MET A 58 -6.19 10.28 1.94
N GLY A 59 -5.34 10.53 0.95
CA GLY A 59 -5.44 11.67 0.05
C GLY A 59 -6.80 11.73 -0.66
N CYS A 60 -7.29 10.60 -1.18
CA CYS A 60 -8.61 10.50 -1.78
C CYS A 60 -9.73 10.84 -0.80
N LEU A 61 -9.72 10.24 0.39
CA LEU A 61 -10.75 10.47 1.40
C LEU A 61 -10.76 11.92 1.90
N ILE A 62 -9.59 12.55 2.03
CA ILE A 62 -9.45 13.97 2.37
C ILE A 62 -10.01 14.84 1.24
N CYS A 63 -9.61 14.58 -0.02
CA CYS A 63 -10.14 15.31 -1.17
C CYS A 63 -11.66 15.23 -1.23
N SER A 64 -12.22 14.05 -0.98
CA SER A 64 -13.66 13.82 -0.96
C SER A 64 -14.35 14.58 0.18
N SER A 65 -13.83 14.45 1.40
CA SER A 65 -14.39 15.13 2.59
C SER A 65 -14.38 16.66 2.43
N LEU A 66 -13.24 17.23 1.98
CA LEU A 66 -13.14 18.66 1.70
C LEU A 66 -14.12 19.10 0.61
N SER A 67 -14.30 18.27 -0.41
CA SER A 67 -15.19 18.61 -1.52
C SER A 67 -16.64 18.66 -1.08
N HIS A 68 -17.10 17.66 -0.32
CA HIS A 68 -18.45 17.65 0.24
C HIS A 68 -18.68 18.76 1.26
N LEU A 69 -17.66 19.15 2.03
CA LEU A 69 -17.77 20.22 3.00
C LEU A 69 -17.81 21.61 2.36
N LEU A 70 -17.00 21.86 1.33
CA LEU A 70 -16.73 23.20 0.81
C LEU A 70 -17.41 23.51 -0.54
N ALA A 71 -18.00 22.51 -1.21
CA ALA A 71 -18.63 22.70 -2.53
C ALA A 71 -19.88 23.61 -2.51
N CYS A 72 -20.49 23.87 -1.35
CA CYS A 72 -21.64 24.78 -1.24
C CYS A 72 -21.25 26.27 -1.19
N HIS A 73 -19.97 26.61 -1.03
CA HIS A 73 -19.53 27.98 -0.76
C HIS A 73 -19.74 28.95 -1.94
N SER A 74 -19.38 28.56 -3.16
CA SER A 74 -19.61 29.36 -4.37
C SER A 74 -19.56 28.50 -5.63
N LYS A 75 -20.08 29.00 -6.76
CA LYS A 75 -20.02 28.28 -8.05
C LYS A 75 -18.59 27.93 -8.46
N ARG A 76 -17.61 28.81 -8.20
CA ARG A 76 -16.19 28.56 -8.50
C ARG A 76 -15.62 27.44 -7.61
N PHE A 77 -15.92 27.49 -6.32
CA PHE A 77 -15.49 26.48 -5.36
C PHE A 77 -16.13 25.13 -5.67
N ASN A 78 -17.43 25.09 -5.95
CA ASN A 78 -18.16 23.90 -6.37
C ASN A 78 -17.46 23.18 -7.53
N LEU A 79 -17.16 23.90 -8.62
CA LEU A 79 -16.49 23.33 -9.78
C LEU A 79 -15.07 22.83 -9.48
N PHE A 80 -14.32 23.53 -8.62
CA PHE A 80 -12.97 23.13 -8.23
C PHE A 80 -12.99 21.86 -7.37
N PHE A 81 -13.82 21.85 -6.32
CA PHE A 81 -13.89 20.74 -5.37
C PHE A 81 -14.41 19.45 -6.01
N TRP A 82 -15.44 19.50 -6.87
CA TRP A 82 -15.86 18.29 -7.60
C TRP A 82 -14.77 17.72 -8.51
N ARG A 83 -13.89 18.57 -9.07
CA ARG A 83 -12.72 18.09 -9.84
C ARG A 83 -11.66 17.50 -8.92
N LEU A 84 -11.47 18.08 -7.74
CA LEU A 84 -10.55 17.59 -6.72
C LEU A 84 -10.96 16.21 -6.20
N ASP A 85 -12.26 15.99 -5.95
CA ASP A 85 -12.82 14.69 -5.57
C ASP A 85 -12.51 13.61 -6.63
N TYR A 86 -12.79 13.90 -7.91
CA TYR A 86 -12.43 12.99 -9.00
C TYR A 86 -10.92 12.78 -9.17
N ALA A 87 -10.10 13.81 -8.92
CA ALA A 87 -8.64 13.65 -8.91
C ALA A 87 -8.17 12.78 -7.74
N GLY A 88 -8.85 12.84 -6.59
CA GLY A 88 -8.63 11.95 -5.45
C GLY A 88 -8.84 10.47 -5.81
N ILE A 89 -9.90 10.16 -6.55
CA ILE A 89 -10.15 8.79 -7.05
C ILE A 89 -8.98 8.32 -7.94
N SER A 90 -8.53 9.15 -8.88
CA SER A 90 -7.36 8.82 -9.71
C SER A 90 -6.10 8.58 -8.88
N LEU A 91 -5.85 9.41 -7.87
CA LEU A 91 -4.71 9.25 -6.96
C LEU A 91 -4.77 7.91 -6.22
N MET A 92 -5.93 7.55 -5.67
CA MET A 92 -6.13 6.27 -4.99
C MET A 92 -5.87 5.08 -5.92
N ILE A 93 -6.40 5.11 -7.14
CA ILE A 93 -6.19 4.05 -8.14
C ILE A 93 -4.69 3.89 -8.40
N VAL A 94 -3.98 4.97 -8.73
CA VAL A 94 -2.54 4.90 -9.04
C VAL A 94 -1.75 4.34 -7.86
N CYS A 95 -1.96 4.88 -6.66
CA CYS A 95 -1.24 4.45 -5.46
C CYS A 95 -1.54 3.00 -5.08
N SER A 96 -2.76 2.51 -5.31
CA SER A 96 -3.13 1.11 -5.03
C SER A 96 -2.35 0.10 -5.87
N PHE A 97 -1.84 0.48 -7.04
CA PHE A 97 -1.08 -0.42 -7.90
C PHE A 97 0.34 -0.67 -7.37
N PHE A 98 0.88 0.20 -6.52
CA PHE A 98 2.28 0.14 -6.11
C PHE A 98 2.60 -1.11 -5.29
N ALA A 99 1.83 -1.41 -4.24
CA ALA A 99 2.11 -2.54 -3.37
C ALA A 99 1.97 -3.90 -4.07
N PRO A 100 0.85 -4.23 -4.75
CA PRO A 100 0.70 -5.51 -5.42
C PRO A 100 1.75 -5.74 -6.50
N ILE A 101 2.02 -4.74 -7.36
CA ILE A 101 3.02 -4.87 -8.43
C ILE A 101 4.42 -5.00 -7.84
N TYR A 102 4.77 -4.16 -6.87
CA TYR A 102 6.11 -4.19 -6.29
C TYR A 102 6.41 -5.54 -5.66
N TYR A 103 5.49 -6.09 -4.87
CA TYR A 103 5.71 -7.37 -4.18
C TYR A 103 5.55 -8.59 -5.10
N ALA A 104 4.61 -8.58 -6.05
CA ALA A 104 4.45 -9.67 -7.01
C ALA A 104 5.67 -9.78 -7.94
N PHE A 105 6.19 -8.66 -8.44
CA PHE A 105 7.30 -8.62 -9.40
C PHE A 105 8.65 -8.26 -8.77
N TYR A 106 8.80 -8.41 -7.45
CA TYR A 106 10.03 -8.06 -6.73
C TYR A 106 11.30 -8.71 -7.31
N CYS A 107 11.21 -9.98 -7.74
CA CYS A 107 12.31 -10.71 -8.36
C CYS A 107 12.48 -10.43 -9.88
N ASN A 108 11.57 -9.65 -10.47
CA ASN A 108 11.51 -9.37 -11.90
C ASN A 108 11.46 -7.84 -12.11
N PRO A 109 12.57 -7.12 -11.88
CA PRO A 109 12.60 -5.65 -11.86
C PRO A 109 12.17 -5.02 -13.18
N HIS A 110 12.42 -5.70 -14.31
CA HIS A 110 11.99 -5.24 -15.64
C HIS A 110 10.47 -5.08 -15.72
N TRP A 111 9.70 -6.12 -15.37
CA TRP A 111 8.24 -6.08 -15.40
C TRP A 111 7.66 -5.16 -14.34
N GLN A 112 8.27 -5.14 -13.14
CA GLN A 112 7.91 -4.21 -12.08
C GLN A 112 7.97 -2.76 -12.57
N LEU A 113 9.09 -2.36 -13.20
CA LEU A 113 9.28 -1.00 -13.71
C LEU A 113 8.28 -0.64 -14.80
N ILE A 114 8.03 -1.54 -15.75
CA ILE A 114 7.07 -1.31 -16.84
C ILE A 114 5.69 -1.02 -16.28
N TYR A 115 5.19 -1.86 -15.37
CA TYR A 115 3.84 -1.70 -14.84
C TYR A 115 3.72 -0.45 -13.96
N LEU A 116 4.67 -0.21 -13.04
CA LEU A 116 4.64 0.99 -12.18
C LEU A 116 4.76 2.29 -12.98
N THR A 117 5.60 2.32 -14.01
CA THR A 117 5.74 3.49 -14.88
C THR A 117 4.45 3.71 -15.67
N SER A 118 3.87 2.64 -16.23
CA SER A 118 2.64 2.74 -17.03
C SER A 118 1.47 3.31 -16.24
N ILE A 119 1.21 2.82 -15.02
CA ILE A 119 0.12 3.32 -14.18
C ILE A 119 0.38 4.76 -13.71
N THR A 120 1.63 5.10 -13.43
CA THR A 120 2.02 6.47 -13.04
C THR A 120 1.76 7.46 -14.17
N VAL A 121 2.14 7.13 -15.40
CA VAL A 121 1.89 7.98 -16.59
C VAL A 121 0.39 8.12 -16.84
N LEU A 122 -0.37 7.03 -16.84
CA LEU A 122 -1.84 7.07 -16.99
C LEU A 122 -2.49 7.91 -15.90
N GLY A 123 -2.03 7.78 -14.66
CA GLY A 123 -2.47 8.54 -13.51
C GLY A 123 -2.24 10.05 -13.62
N ILE A 124 -1.02 10.46 -13.99
CA ILE A 124 -0.67 11.86 -14.21
C ILE A 124 -1.54 12.45 -15.31
N LEU A 125 -1.70 11.74 -16.43
CA LEU A 125 -2.59 12.17 -17.51
C LEU A 125 -4.04 12.32 -17.01
N ALA A 126 -4.54 11.36 -16.22
CA ALA A 126 -5.89 11.43 -15.66
C ALA A 126 -6.08 12.66 -14.78
N ILE A 127 -5.16 12.91 -13.84
CA ILE A 127 -5.21 14.06 -12.94
C ILE A 127 -5.13 15.38 -13.71
N ILE A 128 -4.23 15.49 -14.70
CA ILE A 128 -4.13 16.68 -15.55
C ILE A 128 -5.46 16.94 -16.27
N THR A 129 -6.08 15.91 -16.86
CA THR A 129 -7.34 16.10 -17.60
C THR A 129 -8.52 16.50 -16.70
N LEU A 130 -8.46 16.17 -15.42
CA LEU A 130 -9.49 16.53 -14.43
C LEU A 130 -9.32 17.95 -13.90
N LEU A 131 -8.08 18.35 -13.59
CA LEU A 131 -7.80 19.62 -12.95
C LEU A 131 -7.61 20.77 -13.95
N ALA A 132 -7.06 20.49 -15.14
CA ALA A 132 -6.78 21.51 -16.13
C ALA A 132 -8.08 22.10 -16.74
N PRO A 133 -8.27 23.43 -16.70
CA PRO A 133 -9.45 24.08 -17.28
C PRO A 133 -9.64 23.77 -18.77
N ALA A 134 -8.55 23.68 -19.54
CA ALA A 134 -8.57 23.39 -20.98
C ALA A 134 -9.23 22.04 -21.31
N PHE A 135 -9.06 21.03 -20.45
CA PHE A 135 -9.61 19.68 -20.65
C PHE A 135 -10.94 19.46 -19.93
N SER A 136 -11.48 20.49 -19.27
CA SER A 136 -12.72 20.38 -18.48
C SER A 136 -14.00 20.53 -19.31
N SER A 137 -13.89 20.91 -20.59
CA SER A 137 -15.04 21.04 -21.48
C SER A 137 -15.73 19.70 -21.75
N SER A 138 -17.01 19.74 -22.14
CA SER A 138 -17.79 18.54 -22.46
C SER A 138 -17.20 17.72 -23.62
N ARG A 139 -16.43 18.37 -24.52
CA ARG A 139 -15.75 17.72 -25.65
C ARG A 139 -14.76 16.64 -25.21
N TYR A 140 -14.11 16.81 -24.06
CA TYR A 140 -13.12 15.86 -23.53
C TYR A 140 -13.73 14.83 -22.56
N ARG A 141 -15.05 14.86 -22.31
CA ARG A 141 -15.73 13.87 -21.47
C ARG A 141 -15.47 12.40 -21.92
N PRO A 142 -15.60 12.01 -23.20
CA PRO A 142 -15.31 10.64 -23.61
C PRO A 142 -13.84 10.27 -23.42
N PHE A 143 -12.92 11.21 -23.69
CA PHE A 143 -11.49 10.99 -23.48
C PHE A 143 -11.16 10.69 -22.02
N ARG A 144 -11.71 11.47 -21.07
CA ARG A 144 -11.54 11.21 -19.64
C ARG A 144 -12.12 9.85 -19.25
N ALA A 145 -13.32 9.52 -19.72
CA ALA A 145 -13.95 8.23 -19.40
C ALA A 145 -13.10 7.04 -19.89
N ILE A 146 -12.60 7.10 -21.13
CA ILE A 146 -11.70 6.07 -21.68
C ILE A 146 -10.43 5.98 -20.84
N LEU A 147 -9.83 7.12 -20.47
CA LEU A 147 -8.61 7.14 -19.67
C LEU A 147 -8.80 6.49 -18.29
N PHE A 148 -9.93 6.76 -17.61
CA PHE A 148 -10.29 6.10 -16.36
C PHE A 148 -10.52 4.60 -16.53
N LEU A 149 -11.21 4.19 -17.60
CA LEU A 149 -11.44 2.78 -17.91
C LEU A 149 -10.11 2.06 -18.15
N VAL A 150 -9.24 2.61 -19.00
CA VAL A 150 -7.91 2.03 -19.28
C VAL A 150 -7.10 1.94 -17.99
N MET A 151 -7.08 2.99 -17.18
CA MET A 151 -6.38 3.02 -15.89
C MET A 151 -6.89 1.92 -14.95
N GLY A 152 -8.20 1.78 -14.75
CA GLY A 152 -8.77 0.74 -13.89
C GLY A 152 -8.56 -0.69 -14.42
N PHE A 153 -8.81 -0.92 -15.71
CA PHE A 153 -8.66 -2.25 -16.32
C PHE A 153 -7.21 -2.65 -16.57
N SER A 154 -6.26 -1.70 -16.56
CA SER A 154 -4.83 -2.00 -16.72
C SER A 154 -4.32 -3.02 -15.70
N GLY A 155 -4.95 -3.11 -14.51
CA GLY A 155 -4.58 -4.04 -13.44
C GLY A 155 -4.82 -5.52 -13.77
N VAL A 156 -5.66 -5.84 -14.75
CA VAL A 156 -5.93 -7.22 -15.17
C VAL A 156 -4.67 -7.88 -15.73
N ILE A 157 -3.87 -7.13 -16.50
CA ILE A 157 -2.64 -7.63 -17.13
C ILE A 157 -1.58 -8.04 -16.08
N PRO A 158 -1.14 -7.18 -15.15
CA PRO A 158 -0.17 -7.58 -14.13
C PRO A 158 -0.73 -8.62 -13.17
N ALA A 159 -2.05 -8.63 -12.89
CA ALA A 159 -2.67 -9.68 -12.07
C ALA A 159 -2.57 -11.06 -12.76
N ALA A 160 -2.95 -11.16 -14.03
CA ALA A 160 -2.82 -12.40 -14.80
C ALA A 160 -1.36 -12.85 -14.91
N HIS A 161 -0.45 -11.91 -15.18
CA HIS A 161 0.98 -12.20 -15.23
C HIS A 161 1.53 -12.68 -13.89
N ALA A 162 1.11 -12.07 -12.77
CA ALA A 162 1.51 -12.52 -11.43
C ALA A 162 1.02 -13.94 -11.12
N VAL A 163 -0.20 -14.29 -11.53
CA VAL A 163 -0.74 -15.66 -11.37
C VAL A 163 0.05 -16.68 -12.18
N ILE A 164 0.41 -16.34 -13.42
CA ILE A 164 1.22 -17.22 -14.28
C ILE A 164 2.62 -17.39 -13.69
N LEU A 165 3.24 -16.30 -13.23
CA LEU A 165 4.60 -16.31 -12.68
C LEU A 165 4.70 -17.10 -11.36
N HIS A 166 3.69 -17.00 -10.50
CA HIS A 166 3.67 -17.63 -9.19
C HIS A 166 2.67 -18.78 -9.13
N TRP A 167 2.57 -19.55 -10.22
CA TRP A 167 1.61 -20.64 -10.33
C TRP A 167 1.76 -21.64 -9.18
N GLY A 168 0.63 -22.03 -8.58
CA GLY A 168 0.60 -22.96 -7.45
C GLY A 168 0.89 -22.32 -6.08
N GLN A 169 1.16 -21.00 -5.99
CA GLN A 169 1.40 -20.32 -4.71
C GLN A 169 0.08 -19.89 -4.04
N PRO A 170 -0.30 -20.46 -2.88
CA PRO A 170 -1.60 -20.17 -2.26
C PRO A 170 -1.78 -18.70 -1.88
N HIS A 171 -0.72 -18.04 -1.42
CA HIS A 171 -0.80 -16.64 -0.98
C HIS A 171 -1.14 -15.70 -2.14
N VAL A 172 -0.63 -15.98 -3.36
CA VAL A 172 -0.95 -15.19 -4.55
C VAL A 172 -2.41 -15.38 -4.95
N PHE A 173 -2.94 -16.60 -4.92
CA PHE A 173 -4.36 -16.84 -5.21
C PHE A 173 -5.29 -16.19 -4.18
N VAL A 174 -4.94 -16.25 -2.89
CA VAL A 174 -5.72 -15.57 -1.85
C VAL A 174 -5.68 -14.05 -2.04
N SER A 175 -4.51 -13.48 -2.34
CA SER A 175 -4.36 -12.04 -2.64
C SER A 175 -5.23 -11.64 -3.84
N ILE A 176 -5.21 -12.39 -4.94
CA ILE A 176 -6.10 -12.17 -6.10
C ILE A 176 -7.58 -12.32 -5.72
N GLY A 177 -7.93 -13.26 -4.84
CA GLY A 177 -9.29 -13.39 -4.31
C GLY A 177 -9.77 -12.12 -3.60
N TYR A 178 -8.91 -11.49 -2.78
CA TYR A 178 -9.22 -10.20 -2.16
C TYR A 178 -9.29 -9.04 -3.17
N GLU A 179 -8.47 -9.04 -4.21
CA GLU A 179 -8.59 -8.06 -5.31
C GLU A 179 -9.92 -8.22 -6.08
N LEU A 180 -10.41 -9.46 -6.26
CA LEU A 180 -11.73 -9.71 -6.83
C LEU A 180 -12.85 -9.22 -5.90
N VAL A 181 -12.72 -9.43 -4.60
CA VAL A 181 -13.65 -8.87 -3.60
C VAL A 181 -13.66 -7.34 -3.69
N MET A 182 -12.48 -6.70 -3.76
CA MET A 182 -12.37 -5.26 -3.99
C MET A 182 -13.11 -4.83 -5.26
N ALA A 183 -12.89 -5.53 -6.39
CA ALA A 183 -13.55 -5.21 -7.66
C ALA A 183 -15.09 -5.32 -7.57
N VAL A 184 -15.60 -6.38 -6.91
CA VAL A 184 -17.04 -6.56 -6.67
C VAL A 184 -17.60 -5.45 -5.77
N LEU A 185 -16.89 -5.07 -4.71
CA LEU A 185 -17.30 -3.97 -3.83
C LEU A 185 -17.36 -2.63 -4.58
N TYR A 186 -16.37 -2.31 -5.40
CA TYR A 186 -16.40 -1.10 -6.23
C TYR A 186 -17.56 -1.13 -7.23
N ALA A 187 -17.79 -2.27 -7.91
CA ALA A 187 -18.88 -2.41 -8.86
C ALA A 187 -20.25 -2.26 -8.16
N ALA A 188 -20.43 -2.90 -7.01
CA ALA A 188 -21.66 -2.79 -6.21
C ALA A 188 -21.92 -1.36 -5.74
N GLY A 189 -20.91 -0.70 -5.14
CA GLY A 189 -21.00 0.69 -4.73
C GLY A 189 -21.34 1.63 -5.90
N THR A 190 -20.67 1.45 -7.04
CA THR A 190 -20.95 2.22 -8.27
C THR A 190 -22.37 1.97 -8.76
N GLY A 191 -22.86 0.73 -8.66
CA GLY A 191 -24.25 0.36 -8.96
C GLY A 191 -25.25 1.13 -8.11
N PHE A 192 -25.04 1.24 -6.80
CA PHE A 192 -25.86 2.09 -5.93
C PHE A 192 -25.82 3.56 -6.36
N TYR A 193 -24.61 4.12 -6.53
CA TYR A 193 -24.41 5.51 -6.93
C TYR A 193 -25.13 5.88 -8.24
N VAL A 194 -24.98 5.05 -9.28
CA VAL A 194 -25.59 5.29 -10.60
C VAL A 194 -27.10 5.07 -10.57
N SER A 195 -27.56 4.04 -9.87
CA SER A 195 -28.99 3.73 -9.76
C SER A 195 -29.74 4.69 -8.83
N ARG A 196 -29.05 5.47 -7.99
CA ARG A 196 -29.67 6.36 -6.99
C ARG A 196 -30.68 5.63 -6.09
N ILE A 197 -30.41 4.37 -5.77
CA ILE A 197 -31.22 3.56 -4.84
C ILE A 197 -30.56 3.67 -3.46
N PRO A 198 -31.32 3.89 -2.37
CA PRO A 198 -32.79 3.78 -2.27
C PRO A 198 -33.59 5.08 -2.48
N GLU A 199 -32.95 6.24 -2.61
CA GLU A 199 -33.65 7.54 -2.67
C GLU A 199 -34.56 7.69 -3.89
N ARG A 200 -34.29 6.98 -4.98
CA ARG A 200 -35.17 6.87 -6.14
C ARG A 200 -36.51 6.21 -5.79
N TRP A 201 -36.53 5.25 -4.85
CA TRP A 201 -37.74 4.52 -4.47
C TRP A 201 -38.61 5.30 -3.48
N LYS A 202 -37.99 6.10 -2.61
CA LYS A 202 -38.72 6.92 -1.64
C LYS A 202 -38.08 8.32 -1.50
N PRO A 203 -38.41 9.25 -2.41
CA PRO A 203 -37.92 10.62 -2.34
C PRO A 203 -38.27 11.27 -1.00
N GLY A 204 -37.35 12.05 -0.42
CA GLY A 204 -37.51 12.72 0.87
C GLY A 204 -37.16 11.86 2.10
N ALA A 205 -37.14 10.53 1.98
CA ALA A 205 -36.87 9.66 3.14
C ALA A 205 -35.38 9.48 3.45
N PHE A 206 -34.51 9.70 2.46
CA PHE A 206 -33.06 9.46 2.55
C PHE A 206 -32.24 10.75 2.41
N ASP A 207 -32.84 11.92 2.62
CA ASP A 207 -32.21 13.22 2.34
C ASP A 207 -30.99 13.50 3.23
N ILE A 208 -30.97 12.97 4.45
CA ILE A 208 -29.87 13.16 5.42
C ILE A 208 -28.97 11.93 5.52
N ALA A 209 -29.54 10.73 5.52
CA ALA A 209 -28.81 9.49 5.76
C ALA A 209 -29.32 8.34 4.88
N GLY A 210 -28.40 7.47 4.46
CA GLY A 210 -28.70 6.22 3.73
C GLY A 210 -28.98 6.40 2.24
N HIS A 211 -28.77 7.60 1.67
CA HIS A 211 -28.82 7.78 0.23
C HIS A 211 -27.65 7.10 -0.49
N SER A 212 -27.82 6.79 -1.77
CA SER A 212 -26.88 6.02 -2.59
C SER A 212 -25.43 6.50 -2.52
N HIS A 213 -25.21 7.81 -2.48
CA HIS A 213 -23.87 8.40 -2.41
C HIS A 213 -23.15 8.12 -1.08
N GLN A 214 -23.87 8.10 0.05
CA GLN A 214 -23.29 7.65 1.32
C GLN A 214 -22.94 6.15 1.29
N ILE A 215 -23.85 5.34 0.74
CA ILE A 215 -23.62 3.91 0.55
C ILE A 215 -22.37 3.69 -0.31
N PHE A 216 -22.24 4.42 -1.41
CA PHE A 216 -21.06 4.37 -2.28
C PHE A 216 -19.75 4.62 -1.52
N HIS A 217 -19.68 5.65 -0.67
CA HIS A 217 -18.50 5.89 0.14
C HIS A 217 -18.17 4.74 1.10
N VAL A 218 -19.18 4.09 1.70
CA VAL A 218 -18.97 2.90 2.53
C VAL A 218 -18.33 1.78 1.71
N PHE A 219 -18.83 1.52 0.50
CA PHE A 219 -18.25 0.52 -0.40
C PHE A 219 -16.81 0.86 -0.82
N VAL A 220 -16.49 2.15 -1.05
CA VAL A 220 -15.11 2.59 -1.34
C VAL A 220 -14.16 2.25 -0.17
N VAL A 221 -14.58 2.49 1.07
CA VAL A 221 -13.78 2.15 2.26
C VAL A 221 -13.62 0.63 2.39
N LEU A 222 -14.70 -0.14 2.23
CA LEU A 222 -14.64 -1.60 2.28
C LEU A 222 -13.72 -2.18 1.19
N ALA A 223 -13.78 -1.63 -0.02
CA ALA A 223 -12.90 -2.01 -1.12
C ALA A 223 -11.43 -1.69 -0.78
N ALA A 224 -11.15 -0.51 -0.21
CA ALA A 224 -9.81 -0.15 0.25
C ALA A 224 -9.27 -1.11 1.32
N LEU A 225 -10.14 -1.58 2.23
CA LEU A 225 -9.78 -2.57 3.25
C LEU A 225 -9.49 -3.95 2.64
N ALA A 226 -10.30 -4.41 1.69
CA ALA A 226 -10.06 -5.65 0.95
C ALA A 226 -8.72 -5.60 0.20
N HIS A 227 -8.43 -4.47 -0.47
CA HIS A 227 -7.15 -4.24 -1.13
C HIS A 227 -5.97 -4.18 -0.15
N SER A 228 -6.18 -3.59 1.03
CA SER A 228 -5.18 -3.59 2.11
C SER A 228 -4.83 -5.01 2.54
N ALA A 229 -5.84 -5.89 2.69
CA ALA A 229 -5.63 -7.30 3.00
C ALA A 229 -4.87 -8.01 1.87
N ALA A 230 -5.26 -7.82 0.61
CA ALA A 230 -4.55 -8.38 -0.55
C ALA A 230 -3.06 -7.97 -0.57
N SER A 231 -2.78 -6.69 -0.32
CA SER A 231 -1.44 -6.10 -0.28
C SER A 231 -0.58 -6.63 0.88
N LEU A 232 -1.17 -6.87 2.05
CA LEU A 232 -0.44 -7.45 3.19
C LEU A 232 -0.15 -8.94 2.97
N ILE A 233 -1.06 -9.67 2.33
CA ILE A 233 -0.85 -11.09 2.01
C ILE A 233 0.27 -11.27 0.98
N ILE A 234 0.35 -10.42 -0.05
CA ILE A 234 1.43 -10.49 -1.03
C ILE A 234 2.77 -10.03 -0.44
N LEU A 235 2.76 -9.08 0.51
CA LEU A 235 3.94 -8.70 1.29
C LEU A 235 4.45 -9.88 2.12
N ASP A 236 3.57 -10.58 2.85
CA ASP A 236 3.92 -11.76 3.65
C ASP A 236 4.46 -12.89 2.76
N PHE A 237 3.82 -13.14 1.60
CA PHE A 237 4.35 -14.06 0.58
C PHE A 237 5.78 -13.71 0.19
N ARG A 238 6.04 -12.43 -0.08
CA ARG A 238 7.36 -11.95 -0.49
C ARG A 238 8.40 -12.07 0.62
N GLN A 239 8.03 -11.81 1.88
CA GLN A 239 8.92 -11.97 3.02
C GLN A 239 9.36 -13.42 3.24
N ARG A 240 8.50 -14.38 2.88
CA ARG A 240 8.77 -15.81 3.01
C ARG A 240 9.45 -16.43 1.78
N SER A 241 9.45 -15.72 0.65
CA SER A 241 9.91 -16.25 -0.64
C SER A 241 11.13 -15.48 -1.15
N ALA A 242 12.31 -16.10 -1.07
CA ALA A 242 13.54 -15.55 -1.63
C ALA A 242 13.50 -15.57 -3.16
N CYS A 243 14.14 -14.59 -3.80
CA CYS A 243 14.42 -14.65 -5.23
C CYS A 243 15.53 -15.66 -5.51
N ALA A 244 15.36 -16.51 -6.53
CA ALA A 244 16.47 -17.29 -7.05
C ALA A 244 17.56 -16.32 -7.52
N ARG A 245 18.79 -16.51 -7.04
CA ARG A 245 19.96 -15.72 -7.46
C ARG A 245 20.39 -16.09 -8.88
#